data_AF-A0A2G5CNT9-F1
#
_entry.id   AF-A0A2G5CNT9-F1
#
_cell.length_a   1.000
_cell.length_b   1.000
_cell.length_c   1.000
_cell.angle_alpha   90.00
_cell.angle_beta   90.00
_cell.angle_gamma   90.00
#
_symmetry.space_group_name_H-M   'P 1'
#
loop_
_entity.id
_entity.type
_entity.pdbx_description
1 polymer ?
#
loop_
_entity_poly.entity_id
_entity_poly.type
_entity_poly.pdbx_seq_one_letter_code
_entity_poly.pdbx_strand_id
1 'polypeptide(L)'
;MFDENNALVKVFRSARDRYTESPAVDMRIRLIGTRNRDAREYNLPSSNEVAALLIGNGGETLDHRDIIVEKISGGLQRITELHPSYMAMQYPILFPYGEDGFRTKILYNGLVVPRGRGRSTVSIREYYAFRIQQRENEGPTLIMAGRLFQQFLVDAYTSIEEERLRYVWKNQKLIRSDLYQGLRDAVIRGDNAASVVGKRVVLPATFTGGPRYMVQSFQDAMAICRWAGSPDLFITVTCNPKWSEITEALSLIPGQKHDDRPDIVSRMFKIKLDLLMDDLCIHKHFGKVWAAIYTIEFQKRGLPHAHILIFLDGADKPDTSVKVNKIISAELPNKELDPLAYDSVLEFMIHGPCEKDKDKFPCMEKGRCSKHFPKKFTDDTIKDPDGFYTHRRRNNGRTGIKNDIEIDNRSVVPHNLDLIVKYQCHINVEVCNRGRAVKYLFKYIHKGKDRATIVIERNDEGDNCDGETSVRIIDEIKTYLDCRYISASEASWRIFSFNTQFREPAVERLPFHLEDEQQVTYRDGDNTAEVLERPSTTKTKFLRWMEINKKFSDDPNARDLTYAEFPTKWRWVEENLEWVPRKKGRVIGRIYYAHPTSGERYCYSLLVPPTISYCHYYCASIYLLLCNITV
;
A
#
# COMPACT_ATOMS: atom_id res chain seq x y z
N MET A 1 31.18 20.47 22.77
CA MET A 1 30.77 20.00 21.43
C MET A 1 29.58 20.77 20.86
N PHE A 2 28.31 20.47 21.24
CA PHE A 2 27.14 21.14 20.63
C PHE A 2 27.14 22.67 20.80
N ASP A 3 27.56 23.16 21.97
CA ASP A 3 27.57 24.60 22.27
C ASP A 3 28.61 25.38 21.48
N GLU A 4 29.69 24.72 21.11
CA GLU A 4 30.77 25.32 20.33
C GLU A 4 30.42 25.28 18.84
N ASN A 5 29.94 24.12 18.36
CA ASN A 5 29.88 23.77 16.95
C ASN A 5 28.48 23.91 16.31
N ASN A 6 27.39 23.80 17.08
CA ASN A 6 26.04 23.82 16.54
C ASN A 6 25.39 25.20 16.69
N ALA A 7 25.28 25.93 15.57
CA ALA A 7 24.64 27.25 15.57
C ALA A 7 23.16 27.21 15.95
N LEU A 8 22.44 26.11 15.65
CA LEU A 8 21.03 25.96 16.01
C LEU A 8 20.85 25.76 17.52
N VAL A 9 21.79 25.06 18.18
CA VAL A 9 21.78 24.89 19.65
C VAL A 9 21.93 26.25 20.35
N LYS A 10 22.75 27.16 19.80
CA LYS A 10 22.85 28.54 20.30
C LYS A 10 21.52 29.30 20.18
N VAL A 11 20.78 29.09 19.08
CA VAL A 11 19.43 29.67 18.88
C VAL A 11 18.44 29.10 19.90
N PHE A 12 18.41 27.79 20.11
CA PHE A 12 17.53 27.16 21.10
C PHE A 12 17.82 27.64 22.53
N ARG A 13 19.09 27.82 22.89
CA ARG A 13 19.48 28.35 24.21
C ARG A 13 19.14 29.82 24.37
N SER A 14 19.37 30.64 23.35
CA SER A 14 18.94 32.04 23.38
C SER A 14 17.42 32.18 23.59
N ALA A 15 16.61 31.31 22.97
CA ALA A 15 15.18 31.26 23.21
C ALA A 15 14.83 30.83 24.65
N ARG A 16 15.52 29.83 25.21
CA ARG A 16 15.38 29.41 26.62
C ARG A 16 15.75 30.52 27.61
N ASP A 17 16.87 31.20 27.37
CA ASP A 17 17.40 32.22 28.28
C ASP A 17 16.46 33.44 28.30
N ARG A 18 15.93 33.87 27.15
CA ARG A 18 14.87 34.89 27.07
C ARG A 18 13.60 34.51 27.81
N TYR A 19 13.15 33.26 27.71
CA TYR A 19 11.99 32.78 28.48
C TYR A 19 12.22 32.90 29.99
N THR A 20 13.48 32.76 30.43
CA THR A 20 13.86 32.86 31.84
C THR A 20 13.96 34.32 32.30
N GLU A 21 14.32 35.25 31.41
CA GLU A 21 14.57 36.68 31.72
C GLU A 21 13.33 37.59 31.61
N SER A 22 12.29 37.22 30.85
CA SER A 22 11.03 37.98 30.76
C SER A 22 9.83 37.09 30.42
N PRO A 23 8.92 36.79 31.39
CA PRO A 23 7.82 35.83 31.19
C PRO A 23 6.66 36.29 30.28
N ALA A 24 6.81 37.33 29.45
CA ALA A 24 5.68 37.96 28.77
C ALA A 24 5.91 38.19 27.27
N VAL A 25 5.89 37.11 26.49
CA VAL A 25 5.13 36.95 25.25
C VAL A 25 4.81 35.46 25.18
N ASP A 26 3.55 35.10 24.92
CA ASP A 26 3.11 33.70 24.81
C ASP A 26 3.66 33.08 23.52
N MET A 27 4.98 32.84 23.51
CA MET A 27 5.70 32.27 22.37
C MET A 27 5.67 30.76 22.46
N ARG A 28 4.63 30.21 21.84
CA ARG A 28 4.50 28.77 21.65
C ARG A 28 5.36 28.35 20.46
N ILE A 29 6.47 27.64 20.71
CA ILE A 29 7.06 26.74 19.70
C ILE A 29 6.03 25.62 19.50
N ARG A 30 5.15 25.81 18.52
CA ARG A 30 4.07 24.88 18.23
C ARG A 30 4.57 23.84 17.24
N LEU A 31 5.12 22.74 17.73
CA LEU A 31 5.06 21.48 17.00
C LEU A 31 3.58 21.09 16.97
N ILE A 32 2.90 21.33 15.85
CA ILE A 32 1.48 20.97 15.71
C ILE A 32 1.38 19.43 15.62
N GLY A 33 1.26 18.82 16.80
CA GLY A 33 0.76 17.48 17.02
C GLY A 33 -0.19 17.56 18.20
N THR A 34 -1.43 17.98 17.97
CA THR A 34 -2.44 18.09 19.04
C THR A 34 -2.81 16.71 19.56
N ARG A 35 -2.33 16.36 20.75
CA ARG A 35 -2.99 15.41 21.67
C ARG A 35 -3.66 16.22 22.78
N ASN A 36 -4.95 16.46 22.67
CA ASN A 36 -5.79 16.74 23.85
C ASN A 36 -6.39 15.42 24.34
N ARG A 37 -6.39 15.27 25.66
CA ARG A 37 -6.55 14.00 26.40
C ARG A 37 -8.02 13.66 26.62
N ASP A 38 -8.34 12.36 26.57
CA ASP A 38 -9.00 11.67 27.69
C ASP A 38 -8.55 10.19 27.72
N ALA A 39 -8.39 9.61 28.91
CA ALA A 39 -7.52 8.46 29.19
C ALA A 39 -8.25 7.16 29.58
N ARG A 40 -9.48 6.94 29.12
CA ARG A 40 -10.18 5.67 29.31
C ARG A 40 -10.92 5.30 28.03
N GLU A 41 -10.76 4.04 27.62
CA GLU A 41 -11.31 3.40 26.40
C GLU A 41 -10.45 3.35 25.12
N TYR A 42 -9.11 3.33 25.20
CA TYR A 42 -8.27 3.02 24.01
C TYR A 42 -6.98 2.28 24.39
N ASN A 43 -6.63 1.22 23.63
CA ASN A 43 -5.41 0.45 23.84
C ASN A 43 -4.16 1.24 23.42
N LEU A 44 -3.23 1.44 24.35
CA LEU A 44 -1.87 1.92 24.09
C LEU A 44 -1.12 0.90 23.19
N PRO A 45 -0.29 1.34 22.22
CA PRO A 45 0.62 0.42 21.53
C PRO A 45 1.57 -0.20 22.56
N SER A 46 1.48 -1.52 22.72
CA SER A 46 2.24 -2.27 23.74
C SER A 46 3.61 -2.75 23.25
N SER A 47 4.26 -2.06 22.30
CA SER A 47 5.47 -2.57 21.63
C SER A 47 6.56 -1.51 21.38
N ASN A 48 7.78 -1.98 21.12
CA ASN A 48 9.03 -1.22 20.93
C ASN A 48 9.12 -0.40 19.62
N GLU A 49 8.01 -0.06 18.97
CA GLU A 49 7.96 0.57 17.63
C GLU A 49 7.59 2.07 17.70
N VAL A 50 8.26 2.91 16.90
CA VAL A 50 7.87 4.32 16.68
C VAL A 50 6.92 4.44 15.49
N ALA A 51 5.83 5.17 15.67
CA ALA A 51 4.87 5.44 14.60
C ALA A 51 4.29 6.85 14.69
N ALA A 52 4.00 7.44 13.52
CA ALA A 52 3.29 8.71 13.44
C ALA A 52 1.78 8.51 13.33
N LEU A 53 1.03 9.45 13.93
CA LEU A 53 -0.40 9.65 13.72
C LEU A 53 -0.58 10.97 12.97
N LEU A 54 -1.15 10.92 11.77
CA LEU A 54 -1.52 12.13 11.02
C LEU A 54 -2.93 12.57 11.43
N ILE A 55 -3.15 13.87 11.67
CA ILE A 55 -4.44 14.45 12.08
C ILE A 55 -4.79 15.58 11.11
N GLY A 56 -5.94 15.52 10.44
CA GLY A 56 -6.46 16.66 9.67
C GLY A 56 -7.24 17.59 10.58
N ASN A 57 -6.70 18.77 10.89
CA ASN A 57 -7.46 19.81 11.60
C ASN A 57 -8.28 20.64 10.58
N GLY A 58 -9.50 21.00 10.97
CA GLY A 58 -10.53 21.60 10.12
C GLY A 58 -10.32 23.06 9.65
N GLY A 59 -9.09 23.55 9.55
CA GLY A 59 -8.79 24.89 9.03
C GLY A 59 -8.81 24.99 7.50
N GLU A 60 -9.02 26.19 6.95
CA GLU A 60 -8.95 26.48 5.51
C GLU A 60 -7.54 26.34 4.91
N THR A 61 -6.53 26.29 5.77
CA THR A 61 -5.15 25.98 5.41
C THR A 61 -4.84 24.52 5.70
N LEU A 62 -4.18 23.82 4.78
CA LEU A 62 -3.41 22.62 5.12
C LEU A 62 -2.48 23.03 6.27
N ASP A 63 -2.70 22.54 7.49
CA ASP A 63 -1.77 22.76 8.60
C ASP A 63 -0.43 22.14 8.19
N HIS A 64 0.52 22.98 7.83
CA HIS A 64 1.85 22.56 7.42
C HIS A 64 2.63 22.14 8.68
N ARG A 65 3.52 21.16 8.53
CA ARG A 65 4.52 20.89 9.57
C ARG A 65 5.65 21.88 9.41
N ASP A 66 5.62 22.90 10.27
CA ASP A 66 6.67 23.90 10.27
C ASP A 66 7.30 24.05 11.64
N ILE A 67 8.54 24.51 11.59
CA ILE A 67 9.24 25.04 12.74
C ILE A 67 9.14 26.56 12.63
N ILE A 68 8.47 27.20 13.58
CA ILE A 68 8.43 28.67 13.64
C ILE A 68 9.57 29.14 14.54
N VAL A 69 10.41 30.02 14.03
CA VAL A 69 11.59 30.55 14.74
C VAL A 69 11.53 32.08 14.73
N GLU A 70 11.76 32.70 15.88
CA GLU A 70 11.91 34.16 15.97
C GLU A 70 13.40 34.53 15.90
N LYS A 71 13.75 35.55 15.11
CA LYS A 71 15.14 36.03 15.01
C LYS A 71 15.40 37.07 16.10
N ILE A 72 16.66 37.18 16.54
CA ILE A 72 17.10 38.13 17.59
C ILE A 72 16.71 39.59 17.28
N SER A 73 16.55 39.95 16.00
CA SER A 73 16.23 41.31 15.52
C SER A 73 15.03 41.39 14.56
N GLY A 74 14.17 40.37 14.49
CA GLY A 74 13.05 40.38 13.53
C GLY A 74 12.05 39.25 13.76
N GLY A 75 10.80 39.53 13.39
CA GLY A 75 9.63 38.71 13.70
C GLY A 75 9.66 37.26 13.22
N LEU A 76 8.59 36.55 13.54
CA LEU A 76 8.44 35.10 13.34
C LEU A 76 8.68 34.67 11.89
N GLN A 77 9.57 33.70 11.69
CA GLN A 77 9.84 33.04 10.42
C GLN A 77 9.36 31.59 10.45
N ARG A 78 8.62 31.18 9.41
CA ARG A 78 8.12 29.82 9.21
C ARG A 78 9.13 28.99 8.42
N ILE A 79 9.57 27.87 8.98
CA ILE A 79 10.48 26.94 8.33
C ILE A 79 9.72 25.67 7.94
N THR A 80 9.47 25.54 6.64
CA THR A 80 8.79 24.39 6.02
C THR A 80 9.71 23.17 5.92
N GLU A 81 9.14 22.00 5.67
CA GLU A 81 9.84 20.72 5.45
C GLU A 81 10.81 20.69 4.25
N LEU A 82 10.71 21.69 3.35
CA LEU A 82 11.60 21.87 2.20
C LEU A 82 12.83 22.74 2.50
N HIS A 83 12.94 23.26 3.73
CA HIS A 83 14.06 24.10 4.15
C HIS A 83 15.24 23.22 4.60
N PRO A 84 16.49 23.57 4.23
CA PRO A 84 17.67 22.76 4.56
C PRO A 84 17.80 22.48 6.07
N SER A 85 17.56 23.48 6.93
CA SER A 85 17.69 23.29 8.38
C SER A 85 16.53 22.52 9.05
N TYR A 86 15.48 22.10 8.33
CA TYR A 86 14.27 21.51 8.93
C TYR A 86 14.60 20.28 9.80
N MET A 87 15.29 19.28 9.24
CA MET A 87 15.65 18.06 9.97
C MET A 87 16.66 18.33 11.10
N ALA A 88 17.61 19.25 10.89
CA ALA A 88 18.61 19.59 11.90
C ALA A 88 18.01 20.32 13.12
N MET A 89 16.97 21.13 12.92
CA MET A 89 16.25 21.75 14.03
C MET A 89 15.34 20.77 14.76
N GLN A 90 14.77 19.79 14.06
CA GLN A 90 13.95 18.76 14.70
C GLN A 90 14.79 17.72 15.45
N TYR A 91 16.00 17.43 14.94
CA TYR A 91 16.90 16.43 15.48
C TYR A 91 18.32 16.97 15.74
N PRO A 92 18.52 17.99 16.62
CA PRO A 92 19.85 18.61 16.80
C PRO A 92 20.95 17.62 17.22
N ILE A 93 20.58 16.51 17.86
CA ILE A 93 21.51 15.45 18.28
C ILE A 93 21.99 14.61 17.08
N LEU A 94 21.14 14.40 16.06
CA LEU A 94 21.52 13.69 14.84
C LEU A 94 22.38 14.54 13.90
N PHE A 95 22.33 15.87 14.09
CA PHE A 95 22.99 16.87 13.26
C PHE A 95 23.88 17.76 14.14
N PRO A 96 25.00 17.23 14.68
CA PRO A 96 25.82 17.91 15.66
C PRO A 96 26.48 19.18 15.14
N TYR A 97 26.59 19.36 13.83
CA TYR A 97 27.11 20.58 13.20
C TYR A 97 26.01 21.46 12.61
N GLY A 98 24.73 21.08 12.77
CA GLY A 98 23.60 21.77 12.16
C GLY A 98 23.56 21.61 10.64
N GLU A 99 23.96 20.43 10.15
CA GLU A 99 24.14 20.13 8.73
C GLU A 99 22.86 20.35 7.93
N ASP A 100 23.03 20.85 6.71
CA ASP A 100 21.91 21.02 5.77
C ASP A 100 21.26 19.67 5.43
N GLY A 101 19.94 19.63 5.60
CA GLY A 101 19.04 18.61 5.09
C GLY A 101 18.66 18.84 3.62
N PHE A 102 17.50 18.31 3.22
CA PHE A 102 17.00 18.47 1.86
C PHE A 102 16.72 19.95 1.54
N ARG A 103 17.08 20.37 0.32
CA ARG A 103 16.64 21.63 -0.27
C ARG A 103 16.26 21.43 -1.73
N THR A 104 15.40 22.29 -2.24
CA THR A 104 15.06 22.25 -3.67
C THR A 104 16.28 22.60 -4.54
N LYS A 105 16.29 22.11 -5.78
CA LYS A 105 17.34 22.39 -6.79
C LYS A 105 18.73 21.81 -6.49
N ILE A 106 18.84 20.78 -5.66
CA ILE A 106 20.06 19.96 -5.58
C ILE A 106 20.28 19.32 -6.95
N LEU A 107 21.37 19.63 -7.64
CA LEU A 107 21.70 19.05 -8.94
C LEU A 107 22.19 17.62 -8.81
N TYR A 108 21.91 16.79 -9.82
CA TYR A 108 22.59 15.49 -9.91
C TYR A 108 24.09 15.67 -10.16
N ASN A 109 24.90 14.88 -9.46
CA ASN A 109 26.34 14.87 -9.68
C ASN A 109 26.67 14.14 -11.01
N GLY A 110 27.46 14.77 -11.89
CA GLY A 110 27.96 14.15 -13.12
C GLY A 110 26.95 13.93 -14.25
N LEU A 111 25.70 14.40 -14.13
CA LEU A 111 24.68 14.25 -15.18
C LEU A 111 24.55 15.53 -16.03
N VAL A 112 25.05 15.47 -17.27
CA VAL A 112 24.68 16.45 -18.31
C VAL A 112 23.32 16.02 -18.88
N VAL A 113 22.24 16.57 -18.32
CA VAL A 113 20.90 16.35 -18.85
C VAL A 113 20.74 17.17 -20.15
N PRO A 114 20.48 16.55 -21.31
CA PRO A 114 20.21 17.28 -22.55
C PRO A 114 19.04 18.25 -22.32
N ARG A 115 19.14 19.49 -22.82
CA ARG A 115 18.07 20.48 -22.72
C ARG A 115 16.74 19.87 -23.18
N GLY A 116 15.78 19.75 -22.27
CA GLY A 116 14.42 19.32 -22.56
C GLY A 116 14.06 17.85 -22.30
N ARG A 117 14.96 17.00 -21.76
CA ARG A 117 14.60 15.61 -21.39
C ARG A 117 15.02 15.25 -19.96
N GLY A 118 14.04 15.18 -19.06
CA GLY A 118 14.20 14.63 -17.71
C GLY A 118 14.44 15.67 -16.60
N ARG A 119 14.34 15.22 -15.34
CA ARG A 119 14.58 16.05 -14.15
C ARG A 119 16.10 16.18 -13.93
N SER A 120 16.61 17.40 -13.76
CA SER A 120 18.03 17.68 -13.50
C SER A 120 18.39 17.77 -12.01
N THR A 121 17.38 17.67 -11.15
CA THR A 121 17.51 17.87 -9.71
C THR A 121 17.07 16.64 -8.93
N VAL A 122 17.70 16.40 -7.79
CA VAL A 122 17.35 15.36 -6.82
C VAL A 122 15.98 15.68 -6.20
N SER A 123 15.10 14.68 -6.16
CA SER A 123 13.84 14.75 -5.40
C SER A 123 14.04 14.53 -3.91
N ILE A 124 13.11 15.02 -3.09
CA ILE A 124 13.12 14.79 -1.64
C ILE A 124 13.19 13.30 -1.27
N ARG A 125 12.49 12.44 -2.03
CA ARG A 125 12.54 10.98 -1.85
C ARG A 125 13.93 10.41 -2.10
N GLU A 126 14.55 10.77 -3.21
CA GLU A 126 15.90 10.30 -3.55
C GLU A 126 16.94 10.79 -2.56
N TYR A 127 16.80 12.02 -2.08
CA TYR A 127 17.65 12.57 -1.03
C TYR A 127 17.59 11.69 0.22
N TYR A 128 16.39 11.43 0.76
CA TYR A 128 16.29 10.59 1.96
C TYR A 128 16.66 9.13 1.70
N ALA A 129 16.28 8.55 0.56
CA ALA A 129 16.68 7.20 0.18
C ALA A 129 18.20 7.04 0.07
N PHE A 130 18.90 8.12 -0.33
CA PHE A 130 20.35 8.21 -0.29
C PHE A 130 20.86 8.37 1.15
N ARG A 131 20.33 9.30 1.96
CA ARG A 131 20.86 9.61 3.30
C ARG A 131 20.72 8.47 4.32
N ILE A 132 19.74 7.58 4.17
CA ILE A 132 19.52 6.48 5.12
C ILE A 132 20.38 5.24 4.84
N GLN A 133 21.22 5.27 3.80
CA GLN A 133 22.14 4.18 3.49
C GLN A 133 23.39 4.25 4.37
N GLN A 134 23.87 3.09 4.78
CA GLN A 134 25.19 2.93 5.40
C GLN A 134 26.28 3.05 4.33
N ARG A 135 27.31 3.86 4.59
CA ARG A 135 28.49 4.03 3.74
C ARG A 135 29.75 4.02 4.57
N GLU A 136 30.83 3.47 4.03
CA GLU A 136 32.12 3.35 4.73
C GLU A 136 32.76 4.70 5.04
N ASN A 137 32.57 5.70 4.16
CA ASN A 137 33.18 7.03 4.28
C ASN A 137 32.28 8.08 4.95
N GLU A 138 31.17 7.67 5.58
CA GLU A 138 30.25 8.57 6.29
C GLU A 138 30.08 8.15 7.74
N GLY A 139 29.93 9.11 8.65
CA GLY A 139 29.69 8.84 10.06
C GLY A 139 28.37 8.08 10.28
N PRO A 140 28.33 7.02 11.10
CA PRO A 140 27.13 6.19 11.30
C PRO A 140 26.09 6.81 12.25
N THR A 141 26.27 8.07 12.68
CA THR A 141 25.45 8.75 13.70
C THR A 141 23.95 8.59 13.46
N LEU A 142 23.49 8.80 12.22
CA LEU A 142 22.07 8.73 11.88
C LEU A 142 21.51 7.32 12.10
N ILE A 143 22.18 6.30 11.57
CA ILE A 143 21.72 4.89 11.59
C ILE A 143 21.95 4.22 12.95
N MET A 144 22.83 4.76 13.80
CA MET A 144 23.07 4.29 15.16
C MET A 144 22.04 4.80 16.18
N ALA A 145 21.17 5.72 15.79
CA ALA A 145 20.29 6.41 16.73
C ALA A 145 19.05 5.59 17.18
N GLY A 146 18.94 4.32 16.78
CA GLY A 146 17.90 3.40 17.24
C GLY A 146 16.48 3.92 17.02
N ARG A 147 15.71 4.07 18.10
CA ARG A 147 14.34 4.65 18.03
C ARG A 147 14.31 6.05 17.43
N LEU A 148 15.35 6.87 17.64
CA LEU A 148 15.42 8.20 17.04
C LEU A 148 15.59 8.12 15.52
N PHE A 149 16.30 7.10 15.03
CA PHE A 149 16.37 6.81 13.59
C PHE A 149 15.03 6.35 13.03
N GLN A 150 14.28 5.51 13.76
CA GLN A 150 12.91 5.14 13.37
C GLN A 150 12.01 6.39 13.24
N GLN A 151 12.09 7.31 14.20
CA GLN A 151 11.34 8.57 14.15
C GLN A 151 11.77 9.43 12.96
N PHE A 152 13.08 9.56 12.72
CA PHE A 152 13.63 10.25 11.56
C PHE A 152 13.10 9.67 10.24
N LEU A 153 13.03 8.33 10.10
CA LEU A 153 12.49 7.68 8.91
C LEU A 153 11.02 8.02 8.68
N VAL A 154 10.22 7.98 9.74
CA VAL A 154 8.79 8.34 9.68
C VAL A 154 8.64 9.80 9.27
N ASP A 155 9.42 10.71 9.84
CA ASP A 155 9.38 12.13 9.49
C ASP A 155 9.88 12.40 8.07
N ALA A 156 10.96 11.74 7.65
CA ALA A 156 11.45 11.81 6.28
C ALA A 156 10.39 11.36 5.27
N TYR A 157 9.75 10.20 5.49
CA TYR A 157 8.69 9.72 4.61
C TYR A 157 7.49 10.66 4.59
N THR A 158 7.08 11.13 5.76
CA THR A 158 5.92 12.01 5.83
C THR A 158 6.22 13.37 5.21
N SER A 159 7.45 13.92 5.26
CA SER A 159 7.84 15.10 4.46
C SER A 159 7.77 14.83 2.96
N ILE A 160 8.17 13.64 2.50
CA ILE A 160 8.01 13.20 1.10
C ILE A 160 6.51 13.14 0.73
N GLU A 161 5.68 12.58 1.60
CA GLU A 161 4.23 12.47 1.37
C GLU A 161 3.56 13.86 1.32
N GLU A 162 3.97 14.77 2.19
CA GLU A 162 3.49 16.15 2.23
C GLU A 162 3.83 16.93 0.97
N GLU A 163 5.06 16.79 0.45
CA GLU A 163 5.47 17.40 -0.83
C GLU A 163 4.58 16.91 -1.99
N ARG A 164 4.31 15.59 -2.04
CA ARG A 164 3.40 15.00 -3.04
C ARG A 164 1.96 15.49 -2.89
N LEU A 165 1.45 15.58 -1.66
CA LEU A 165 0.10 16.09 -1.39
C LEU A 165 0.00 17.58 -1.73
N ARG A 166 1.03 18.37 -1.45
CA ARG A 166 1.11 19.78 -1.84
C ARG A 166 1.11 19.95 -3.36
N TYR A 167 1.79 19.07 -4.09
CA TYR A 167 1.67 19.04 -5.55
C TYR A 167 0.23 18.74 -5.98
N VAL A 168 -0.41 17.73 -5.40
CA VAL A 168 -1.82 17.40 -5.72
C VAL A 168 -2.75 18.57 -5.41
N TRP A 169 -2.57 19.24 -4.27
CA TRP A 169 -3.35 20.40 -3.86
C TRP A 169 -3.20 21.57 -4.84
N LYS A 170 -1.96 21.92 -5.22
CA LYS A 170 -1.68 23.03 -6.13
C LYS A 170 -2.13 22.76 -7.57
N ASN A 171 -2.22 21.49 -7.96
CA ASN A 171 -2.54 21.07 -9.33
C ASN A 171 -3.95 20.47 -9.45
N GLN A 172 -4.88 20.84 -8.56
CA GLN A 172 -6.26 20.33 -8.59
C GLN A 172 -6.97 20.55 -9.93
N LYS A 173 -6.68 21.63 -10.67
CA LYS A 173 -7.28 21.87 -12.00
C LYS A 173 -6.93 20.76 -12.99
N LEU A 174 -5.64 20.42 -13.10
CA LEU A 174 -5.13 19.33 -13.96
C LEU A 174 -5.61 17.96 -13.47
N ILE A 175 -5.69 17.76 -12.16
CA ILE A 175 -6.09 16.47 -11.59
C ILE A 175 -7.60 16.23 -11.75
N ARG A 176 -8.42 17.27 -11.60
CA ARG A 176 -9.86 17.19 -11.86
C ARG A 176 -10.12 16.91 -13.33
N SER A 177 -9.37 17.52 -14.25
CA SER A 177 -9.49 17.16 -15.66
C SER A 177 -9.16 15.69 -15.89
N ASP A 178 -8.13 15.11 -15.27
CA ASP A 178 -7.83 13.67 -15.36
C ASP A 178 -8.90 12.77 -14.71
N LEU A 179 -9.63 13.26 -13.70
CA LEU A 179 -10.63 12.45 -12.98
C LEU A 179 -11.90 12.17 -13.77
N TYR A 180 -12.23 13.01 -14.74
CA TYR A 180 -13.26 12.68 -15.72
C TYR A 180 -12.86 11.48 -16.61
N GLN A 181 -11.60 10.99 -16.56
CA GLN A 181 -11.15 9.76 -17.25
C GLN A 181 -11.59 8.48 -16.54
N GLY A 182 -11.97 8.54 -15.26
CA GLY A 182 -12.36 7.33 -14.57
C GLY A 182 -12.46 7.45 -13.06
N LEU A 183 -13.58 6.90 -12.57
CA LEU A 183 -13.89 6.60 -11.18
C LEU A 183 -14.63 7.73 -10.44
N ARG A 184 -15.90 7.43 -10.14
CA ARG A 184 -16.59 7.75 -8.87
C ARG A 184 -17.41 9.04 -8.72
N ASP A 185 -18.04 9.57 -9.77
CA ASP A 185 -19.31 10.29 -9.56
C ASP A 185 -20.48 9.32 -9.39
N ALA A 186 -20.34 8.13 -9.97
CA ALA A 186 -21.39 7.13 -10.04
C ALA A 186 -21.63 6.32 -8.73
N VAL A 187 -20.65 6.28 -7.81
CA VAL A 187 -20.72 5.43 -6.59
C VAL A 187 -20.96 6.24 -5.31
N ILE A 188 -20.85 7.58 -5.34
CA ILE A 188 -20.98 8.40 -4.12
C ILE A 188 -22.20 9.32 -4.11
N ARG A 189 -22.92 9.56 -5.22
CA ARG A 189 -24.01 10.55 -5.17
C ARG A 189 -25.20 10.23 -6.07
N GLY A 190 -26.38 10.19 -5.45
CA GLY A 190 -27.64 10.69 -5.99
C GLY A 190 -27.73 12.23 -5.87
N ASP A 191 -26.66 12.95 -6.16
CA ASP A 191 -26.65 14.42 -6.19
C ASP A 191 -26.52 14.87 -7.65
N ASN A 192 -27.64 15.23 -8.24
CA ASN A 192 -27.75 15.73 -9.62
C ASN A 192 -27.32 17.20 -9.78
N ALA A 193 -26.53 17.76 -8.86
CA ALA A 193 -26.20 19.19 -8.85
C ALA A 193 -24.76 19.45 -9.29
N ALA A 194 -24.61 19.91 -10.54
CA ALA A 194 -23.34 20.37 -11.13
C ALA A 194 -22.64 21.47 -10.30
N SER A 195 -23.37 22.16 -9.42
CA SER A 195 -22.86 23.22 -8.53
C SER A 195 -21.87 22.74 -7.45
N VAL A 196 -21.83 21.44 -7.13
CA VAL A 196 -20.93 20.87 -6.11
C VAL A 196 -19.58 20.43 -6.70
N VAL A 197 -19.52 20.20 -8.01
CA VAL A 197 -18.41 19.53 -8.70
C VAL A 197 -17.16 20.44 -8.79
N GLY A 198 -17.33 21.75 -8.94
CA GLY A 198 -16.22 22.71 -9.06
C GLY A 198 -15.42 22.96 -7.77
N LYS A 199 -15.96 22.61 -6.59
CA LYS A 199 -15.37 22.97 -5.27
C LYS A 199 -14.66 21.80 -4.55
N ARG A 200 -14.64 20.59 -5.11
CA ARG A 200 -14.09 19.37 -4.46
C ARG A 200 -12.57 19.24 -4.61
N VAL A 201 -11.83 18.96 -3.54
CA VAL A 201 -10.40 18.58 -3.62
C VAL A 201 -10.29 17.06 -3.75
N VAL A 202 -9.58 16.59 -4.77
CA VAL A 202 -9.52 15.19 -5.17
C VAL A 202 -8.10 14.65 -5.10
N LEU A 203 -7.97 13.45 -4.53
CA LEU A 203 -6.70 12.72 -4.46
C LEU A 203 -6.67 11.68 -5.59
N PRO A 204 -5.77 11.77 -6.58
CA PRO A 204 -5.83 10.94 -7.78
C PRO A 204 -5.51 9.46 -7.51
N ALA A 205 -5.97 8.58 -8.41
CA ALA A 205 -5.67 7.15 -8.37
C ALA A 205 -4.17 6.81 -8.52
N THR A 206 -3.38 7.75 -9.04
CA THR A 206 -1.92 7.64 -9.14
C THR A 206 -1.23 7.87 -7.79
N PHE A 207 -1.93 8.42 -6.79
CA PHE A 207 -1.40 8.60 -5.44
C PHE A 207 -1.38 7.27 -4.68
N THR A 208 -0.20 6.64 -4.63
CA THR A 208 0.01 5.34 -3.98
C THR A 208 -0.48 5.33 -2.52
N GLY A 209 -1.31 4.35 -2.19
CA GLY A 209 -1.90 4.22 -0.85
C GLY A 209 -3.11 5.12 -0.59
N GLY A 210 -3.50 5.99 -1.53
CA GLY A 210 -4.74 6.75 -1.47
C GLY A 210 -6.00 5.89 -1.70
N PRO A 211 -7.21 6.34 -1.32
CA PRO A 211 -8.42 5.55 -1.46
C PRO A 211 -8.71 5.13 -2.92
N ARG A 212 -8.50 6.04 -3.88
CA ARG A 212 -8.71 5.76 -5.31
C ARG A 212 -7.70 4.75 -5.85
N TYR A 213 -6.45 4.83 -5.40
CA TYR A 213 -5.42 3.84 -5.72
C TYR A 213 -5.86 2.45 -5.24
N MET A 214 -6.31 2.31 -3.99
CA MET A 214 -6.74 1.02 -3.43
C MET A 214 -7.95 0.44 -4.17
N VAL A 215 -8.94 1.27 -4.52
CA VAL A 215 -10.10 0.85 -5.35
C VAL A 215 -9.64 0.34 -6.72
N GLN A 216 -8.76 1.07 -7.38
CA GLN A 216 -8.26 0.71 -8.71
C GLN A 216 -7.49 -0.61 -8.69
N SER A 217 -6.66 -0.82 -7.67
CA SER A 217 -5.93 -2.07 -7.50
C SER A 217 -6.85 -3.25 -7.19
N PHE A 218 -7.92 -3.04 -6.41
CA PHE A 218 -8.93 -4.06 -6.19
C PHE A 218 -9.65 -4.41 -7.49
N GLN A 219 -10.06 -3.42 -8.28
CA GLN A 219 -10.70 -3.65 -9.57
C GLN A 219 -9.77 -4.34 -10.58
N ASP A 220 -8.48 -4.00 -10.59
CA ASP A 220 -7.47 -4.70 -11.40
C ASP A 220 -7.36 -6.17 -10.98
N ALA A 221 -7.32 -6.46 -9.67
CA ALA A 221 -7.31 -7.82 -9.16
C ALA A 221 -8.57 -8.61 -9.56
N MET A 222 -9.75 -7.97 -9.51
CA MET A 222 -11.01 -8.57 -9.95
C MET A 222 -11.03 -8.85 -11.46
N ALA A 223 -10.42 -7.99 -12.28
CA ALA A 223 -10.28 -8.26 -13.72
C ALA A 223 -9.39 -9.48 -13.97
N ILE A 224 -8.32 -9.65 -13.21
CA ILE A 224 -7.49 -10.86 -13.26
C ILE A 224 -8.31 -12.08 -12.83
N CYS A 225 -9.11 -11.99 -11.76
CA CYS A 225 -10.00 -13.10 -11.37
C CYS A 225 -11.05 -13.43 -12.45
N ARG A 226 -11.56 -12.44 -13.18
CA ARG A 226 -12.47 -12.68 -14.31
C ARG A 226 -11.76 -13.42 -15.45
N TRP A 227 -10.50 -13.08 -15.72
CA TRP A 227 -9.73 -13.63 -16.82
C TRP A 227 -9.09 -15.00 -16.51
N ALA A 228 -8.51 -15.16 -15.32
CA ALA A 228 -7.80 -16.37 -14.88
C ALA A 228 -8.68 -17.37 -14.10
N GLY A 229 -9.88 -16.96 -13.69
CA GLY A 229 -10.72 -17.71 -12.76
C GLY A 229 -10.40 -17.38 -11.29
N SER A 230 -10.78 -18.25 -10.36
CA SER A 230 -10.44 -18.06 -8.94
C SER A 230 -8.98 -18.43 -8.68
N PRO A 231 -8.31 -17.77 -7.71
CA PRO A 231 -6.97 -18.19 -7.29
C PRO A 231 -7.02 -19.58 -6.69
N ASP A 232 -5.90 -20.30 -6.80
CA ASP A 232 -5.77 -21.71 -6.37
C ASP A 232 -5.00 -21.81 -5.04
N LEU A 233 -4.01 -20.94 -4.80
CA LEU A 233 -3.24 -20.90 -3.55
C LEU A 233 -3.24 -19.49 -2.94
N PHE A 234 -3.32 -19.44 -1.61
CA PHE A 234 -3.09 -18.26 -0.79
C PHE A 234 -1.84 -18.46 0.05
N ILE A 235 -0.86 -17.59 -0.12
CA ILE A 235 0.42 -17.66 0.57
C ILE A 235 0.57 -16.41 1.42
N THR A 236 0.91 -16.58 2.70
CA THR A 236 1.28 -15.48 3.58
C THR A 236 2.71 -15.66 4.02
N VAL A 237 3.58 -14.70 3.69
CA VAL A 237 4.98 -14.67 4.11
C VAL A 237 5.22 -13.50 5.05
N THR A 238 5.89 -13.77 6.16
CA THR A 238 6.28 -12.77 7.16
C THR A 238 7.80 -12.68 7.19
N CYS A 239 8.34 -11.46 7.22
CA CYS A 239 9.77 -11.23 7.32
C CYS A 239 10.38 -11.94 8.54
N ASN A 240 11.54 -12.58 8.37
CA ASN A 240 12.34 -13.08 9.49
C ASN A 240 13.47 -12.10 9.82
N PRO A 241 13.43 -11.42 10.97
CA PRO A 241 14.51 -10.52 11.37
C PRO A 241 15.83 -11.23 11.70
N LYS A 242 15.81 -12.56 11.89
CA LYS A 242 16.99 -13.39 12.21
C LYS A 242 17.70 -13.93 10.97
N TRP A 243 17.36 -13.48 9.76
CA TRP A 243 18.11 -13.87 8.57
C TRP A 243 19.60 -13.53 8.73
N SER A 244 20.46 -14.43 8.26
CA SER A 244 21.91 -14.28 8.41
C SER A 244 22.40 -13.00 7.74
N GLU A 245 21.83 -12.63 6.60
CA GLU A 245 22.17 -11.42 5.87
C GLU A 245 21.81 -10.14 6.67
N ILE A 246 20.73 -10.18 7.46
CA ILE A 246 20.40 -9.06 8.37
C ILE A 246 21.41 -9.04 9.51
N THR A 247 21.67 -10.19 10.13
CA THR A 247 22.58 -10.29 11.28
C THR A 247 24.01 -9.88 10.91
N GLU A 248 24.48 -10.26 9.73
CA GLU A 248 25.75 -9.85 9.14
C GLU A 248 25.78 -8.35 8.83
N ALA A 249 24.72 -7.79 8.24
CA ALA A 249 24.66 -6.35 8.00
C ALA A 249 24.67 -5.54 9.31
N LEU A 250 24.06 -6.05 10.38
CA LEU A 250 24.06 -5.43 11.71
C LEU A 250 25.40 -5.59 12.43
N SER A 251 26.17 -6.66 12.17
CA SER A 251 27.47 -6.87 12.83
C SER A 251 28.53 -5.85 12.42
N LEU A 252 28.35 -5.20 11.27
CA LEU A 252 29.19 -4.10 10.79
C LEU A 252 29.20 -2.90 11.76
N ILE A 253 28.13 -2.69 12.52
CA ILE A 253 28.02 -1.63 13.53
C ILE A 253 27.53 -2.25 14.84
N PRO A 254 28.43 -2.51 15.81
CA PRO A 254 28.09 -3.17 17.05
C PRO A 254 26.97 -2.47 17.83
N GLY A 255 26.10 -3.27 18.47
CA GLY A 255 25.04 -2.78 19.35
C GLY A 255 23.69 -2.50 18.67
N GLN A 256 23.58 -2.64 17.35
CA GLN A 256 22.31 -2.48 16.63
C GLN A 256 21.43 -3.74 16.74
N LYS A 257 20.10 -3.53 16.86
CA LYS A 257 19.09 -4.59 16.71
C LYS A 257 18.38 -4.45 15.37
N HIS A 258 17.73 -5.51 14.91
CA HIS A 258 16.91 -5.46 13.69
C HIS A 258 15.78 -4.44 13.79
N ASP A 259 15.19 -4.27 14.99
CA ASP A 259 14.19 -3.25 15.26
C ASP A 259 14.73 -1.83 15.04
N ASP A 260 16.02 -1.60 15.27
CA ASP A 260 16.66 -0.30 15.07
C ASP A 260 16.93 0.00 13.59
N ARG A 261 16.92 -1.01 12.72
CA ARG A 261 17.27 -0.90 11.29
C ARG A 261 16.14 -1.39 10.36
N PRO A 262 14.96 -0.76 10.40
CA PRO A 262 13.84 -1.11 9.54
C PRO A 262 14.16 -0.90 8.05
N ASP A 263 15.15 -0.07 7.71
CA ASP A 263 15.69 0.13 6.37
C ASP A 263 16.33 -1.15 5.82
N ILE A 264 17.15 -1.84 6.62
CA ILE A 264 17.78 -3.12 6.25
C ILE A 264 16.71 -4.21 6.17
N VAL A 265 15.85 -4.32 7.19
CA VAL A 265 14.78 -5.33 7.24
C VAL A 265 13.87 -5.22 6.01
N SER A 266 13.46 -4.01 5.64
CA SER A 266 12.61 -3.76 4.47
C SER A 266 13.28 -4.16 3.16
N ARG A 267 14.58 -3.84 2.99
CA ARG A 267 15.35 -4.22 1.81
C ARG A 267 15.51 -5.72 1.70
N MET A 268 15.87 -6.38 2.80
CA MET A 268 16.05 -7.84 2.80
C MET A 268 14.74 -8.57 2.52
N PHE A 269 13.64 -8.12 3.13
CA PHE A 269 12.32 -8.68 2.84
C PHE A 269 11.95 -8.53 1.36
N LYS A 270 12.21 -7.36 0.76
CA LYS A 270 11.95 -7.14 -0.67
C LYS A 270 12.75 -8.11 -1.55
N ILE A 271 14.04 -8.31 -1.25
CA ILE A 271 14.90 -9.25 -1.99
C ILE A 271 14.36 -10.69 -1.87
N LYS A 272 14.05 -11.15 -0.66
CA LYS A 272 13.52 -12.49 -0.43
C LYS A 272 12.13 -12.68 -1.05
N LEU A 273 11.30 -11.64 -1.05
CA LEU A 273 10.00 -11.66 -1.70
C LEU A 273 10.14 -11.77 -3.23
N ASP A 274 11.09 -11.07 -3.84
CA ASP A 274 11.33 -11.18 -5.29
C ASP A 274 11.80 -12.58 -5.67
N LEU A 275 12.74 -13.14 -4.91
CA LEU A 275 13.19 -14.53 -5.09
C LEU A 275 12.03 -15.52 -4.94
N LEU A 276 11.15 -15.32 -3.95
CA LEU A 276 9.96 -16.14 -3.76
C LEU A 276 9.02 -16.04 -4.97
N MET A 277 8.81 -14.83 -5.50
CA MET A 277 7.98 -14.64 -6.68
C MET A 277 8.59 -15.29 -7.93
N ASP A 278 9.91 -15.28 -8.08
CA ASP A 278 10.63 -15.97 -9.15
C ASP A 278 10.51 -17.49 -9.02
N ASP A 279 10.66 -18.05 -7.82
CA ASP A 279 10.44 -19.49 -7.58
C ASP A 279 9.03 -19.92 -7.97
N LEU A 280 8.03 -19.13 -7.57
CA LEU A 280 6.63 -19.41 -7.83
C LEU A 280 6.30 -19.26 -9.33
N CYS A 281 6.69 -18.15 -9.95
CA CYS A 281 6.21 -17.76 -11.29
C CYS A 281 7.13 -18.21 -12.43
N ILE A 282 8.46 -18.23 -12.21
CA ILE A 282 9.47 -18.54 -13.22
C ILE A 282 9.94 -19.98 -13.10
N HIS A 283 10.35 -20.39 -11.90
CA HIS A 283 10.85 -21.76 -11.65
C HIS A 283 9.72 -22.78 -11.45
N LYS A 284 8.46 -22.32 -11.44
CA LYS A 284 7.26 -23.16 -11.43
C LYS A 284 7.24 -24.13 -10.23
N HIS A 285 7.61 -23.63 -9.04
CA HIS A 285 7.69 -24.44 -7.81
C HIS A 285 6.42 -25.26 -7.54
N PHE A 286 5.24 -24.69 -7.81
CA PHE A 286 3.94 -25.38 -7.68
C PHE A 286 3.32 -25.81 -9.02
N GLY A 287 4.09 -25.73 -10.10
CA GLY A 287 3.60 -25.85 -11.47
C GLY A 287 3.50 -24.50 -12.19
N LYS A 288 2.91 -24.50 -13.38
CA LYS A 288 2.84 -23.33 -14.25
C LYS A 288 1.85 -22.30 -13.69
N VAL A 289 2.35 -21.10 -13.39
CA VAL A 289 1.53 -19.97 -12.91
C VAL A 289 0.95 -19.20 -14.08
N TRP A 290 -0.38 -19.11 -14.13
CA TRP A 290 -1.11 -18.32 -15.11
C TRP A 290 -1.21 -16.84 -14.73
N ALA A 291 -1.45 -16.55 -13.45
CA ALA A 291 -1.49 -15.21 -12.88
C ALA A 291 -1.02 -15.20 -11.43
N ALA A 292 -0.56 -14.04 -10.96
CA ALA A 292 -0.16 -13.85 -9.57
C ALA A 292 -0.48 -12.42 -9.11
N ILE A 293 -0.91 -12.29 -7.86
CA ILE A 293 -1.21 -11.00 -7.23
C ILE A 293 -0.63 -11.03 -5.85
N TYR A 294 0.05 -9.96 -5.41
CA TYR A 294 0.35 -9.81 -4.00
C TYR A 294 0.11 -8.39 -3.50
N THR A 295 -0.11 -8.28 -2.19
CA THR A 295 -0.15 -7.01 -1.47
C THR A 295 0.73 -7.09 -0.23
N ILE A 296 1.44 -6.01 0.05
CA ILE A 296 2.25 -5.82 1.24
C ILE A 296 1.39 -5.14 2.29
N GLU A 297 1.41 -5.68 3.50
CA GLU A 297 0.81 -5.05 4.66
C GLU A 297 1.92 -4.87 5.73
N PHE A 298 1.77 -3.86 6.56
CA PHE A 298 2.69 -3.53 7.64
C PHE A 298 1.88 -3.67 8.93
N GLN A 299 2.03 -4.80 9.61
CA GLN A 299 1.27 -5.10 10.82
C GLN A 299 1.85 -4.30 11.98
N LYS A 300 1.05 -4.08 13.03
CA LYS A 300 1.45 -3.42 14.30
C LYS A 300 2.47 -4.27 15.09
N ARG A 301 3.66 -4.51 14.51
CA ARG A 301 4.89 -5.14 15.05
C ARG A 301 6.12 -4.85 14.16
N GLY A 302 6.07 -3.84 13.28
CA GLY A 302 7.18 -3.45 12.41
C GLY A 302 7.56 -4.40 11.25
N LEU A 303 7.28 -5.70 11.28
CA LEU A 303 7.74 -6.60 10.21
C LEU A 303 6.85 -6.54 8.95
N PRO A 304 7.43 -6.33 7.76
CA PRO A 304 6.71 -6.46 6.51
C PRO A 304 6.16 -7.88 6.31
N HIS A 305 4.98 -7.96 5.72
CA HIS A 305 4.41 -9.23 5.29
C HIS A 305 3.72 -9.08 3.95
N ALA A 306 3.66 -10.18 3.20
CA ALA A 306 2.99 -10.23 1.91
C ALA A 306 1.88 -11.28 1.93
N HIS A 307 0.74 -10.89 1.36
CA HIS A 307 -0.35 -11.81 1.02
C HIS A 307 -0.33 -12.01 -0.49
N ILE A 308 -0.09 -13.25 -0.91
CA ILE A 308 0.12 -13.64 -2.31
C ILE A 308 -1.01 -14.59 -2.73
N LEU A 309 -1.55 -14.36 -3.90
CA LEU A 309 -2.53 -15.21 -4.57
C LEU A 309 -1.92 -15.74 -5.86
N ILE A 310 -1.96 -17.06 -6.03
CA ILE A 310 -1.42 -17.75 -7.20
C ILE A 310 -2.55 -18.43 -7.96
N PHE A 311 -2.55 -18.28 -9.28
CA PHE A 311 -3.47 -18.89 -10.21
C PHE A 311 -2.67 -19.89 -11.06
N LEU A 312 -2.92 -21.17 -10.89
CA LEU A 312 -2.20 -22.26 -11.55
C LEU A 312 -2.89 -22.66 -12.87
N ASP A 313 -2.11 -23.16 -13.80
CA ASP A 313 -2.61 -23.77 -15.04
C ASP A 313 -3.43 -25.03 -14.70
N GLY A 314 -4.42 -25.36 -15.55
CA GLY A 314 -5.44 -26.37 -15.26
C GLY A 314 -4.89 -27.74 -14.84
N ALA A 315 -3.77 -28.17 -15.44
CA ALA A 315 -3.13 -29.43 -15.10
C ALA A 315 -2.50 -29.45 -13.70
N ASP A 316 -2.03 -28.29 -13.23
CA ASP A 316 -1.27 -28.14 -11.98
C ASP A 316 -2.15 -27.76 -10.78
N LYS A 317 -3.46 -27.56 -11.00
CA LYS A 317 -4.38 -27.16 -9.92
C LYS A 317 -4.47 -28.21 -8.81
N PRO A 318 -4.48 -27.79 -7.53
CA PRO A 318 -4.60 -28.67 -6.37
C PRO A 318 -6.08 -29.06 -6.11
N ASP A 319 -6.71 -29.70 -7.09
CA ASP A 319 -8.13 -30.07 -7.09
C ASP A 319 -8.46 -31.32 -6.27
N THR A 320 -7.47 -32.18 -6.02
CA THR A 320 -7.60 -33.44 -5.27
C THR A 320 -6.75 -33.42 -4.00
N SER A 321 -7.18 -34.15 -2.97
CA SER A 321 -6.44 -34.27 -1.71
C SER A 321 -5.00 -34.77 -1.91
N VAL A 322 -4.76 -35.63 -2.91
CA VAL A 322 -3.42 -36.11 -3.26
C VAL A 322 -2.53 -34.97 -3.76
N LYS A 323 -3.03 -34.13 -4.67
CA LYS A 323 -2.27 -32.96 -5.15
C LYS A 323 -2.06 -31.93 -4.04
N VAL A 324 -3.06 -31.68 -3.20
CA VAL A 324 -2.93 -30.78 -2.03
C VAL A 324 -1.82 -31.28 -1.10
N ASN A 325 -1.80 -32.57 -0.77
CA ASN A 325 -0.79 -33.16 0.11
C ASN A 325 0.63 -33.15 -0.46
N LYS A 326 0.81 -32.96 -1.77
CA LYS A 326 2.13 -32.76 -2.40
C LYS A 326 2.64 -31.34 -2.20
N ILE A 327 1.75 -30.36 -2.05
CA ILE A 327 2.08 -28.94 -1.94
C ILE A 327 2.13 -28.51 -0.48
N ILE A 328 1.17 -28.96 0.33
CA ILE A 328 0.91 -28.46 1.67
C ILE A 328 1.05 -29.60 2.69
N SER A 329 1.84 -29.35 3.72
CA SER A 329 1.93 -30.16 4.93
C SER A 329 1.42 -29.35 6.13
N ALA A 330 0.83 -30.05 7.09
CA ALA A 330 0.49 -29.50 8.40
C ALA A 330 0.98 -30.43 9.53
N GLU A 331 2.10 -31.11 9.28
CA GLU A 331 2.69 -32.11 10.18
C GLU A 331 4.16 -31.77 10.48
N LEU A 332 4.65 -32.23 11.63
CA LEU A 332 6.08 -32.25 11.96
C LEU A 332 6.81 -33.30 11.10
N PRO A 333 7.90 -32.92 10.42
CA PRO A 333 8.81 -33.86 9.76
C PRO A 333 9.40 -34.88 10.75
N ASN A 334 10.03 -35.94 10.24
CA ASN A 334 10.74 -36.88 11.11
C ASN A 334 12.10 -36.27 11.48
N LYS A 335 12.33 -36.02 12.77
CA LYS A 335 13.58 -35.43 13.27
C LYS A 335 14.83 -36.26 12.94
N GLU A 336 14.71 -37.58 12.87
CA GLU A 336 15.85 -38.47 12.58
C GLU A 336 16.19 -38.51 11.09
N LEU A 337 15.18 -38.39 10.21
CA LEU A 337 15.37 -38.45 8.76
C LEU A 337 15.68 -37.10 8.14
N ASP A 338 15.05 -36.04 8.66
CA ASP A 338 15.20 -34.68 8.16
C ASP A 338 15.15 -33.67 9.33
N PRO A 339 16.26 -33.54 10.08
CA PRO A 339 16.35 -32.63 11.21
C PRO A 339 16.18 -31.18 10.79
N LEU A 340 16.67 -30.79 9.60
CA LEU A 340 16.57 -29.42 9.10
C LEU A 340 15.12 -29.01 8.84
N ALA A 341 14.34 -29.88 8.20
CA ALA A 341 12.93 -29.65 8.01
C ALA A 341 12.17 -29.61 9.35
N TYR A 342 12.49 -30.54 10.26
CA TYR A 342 11.88 -30.59 11.59
C TYR A 342 12.10 -29.28 12.36
N ASP A 343 13.35 -28.81 12.42
CA ASP A 343 13.73 -27.58 13.12
C ASP A 343 13.08 -26.35 12.46
N SER A 344 13.02 -26.32 11.13
CA SER A 344 12.37 -25.23 10.37
C SER A 344 10.87 -25.16 10.67
N VAL A 345 10.16 -26.30 10.72
CA VAL A 345 8.73 -26.34 11.06
C VAL A 345 8.51 -25.91 12.51
N LEU A 346 9.35 -26.38 13.44
CA LEU A 346 9.25 -26.08 14.87
C LEU A 346 9.42 -24.58 15.17
N GLU A 347 10.42 -23.95 14.54
CA GLU A 347 10.70 -22.52 14.69
C GLU A 347 9.59 -21.68 14.03
N PHE A 348 9.33 -21.90 12.74
CA PHE A 348 8.56 -20.95 11.92
C PHE A 348 7.08 -21.28 11.79
N MET A 349 6.68 -22.55 11.89
CA MET A 349 5.34 -23.01 11.50
C MET A 349 4.51 -23.56 12.66
N ILE A 350 4.85 -23.23 13.91
CA ILE A 350 4.03 -23.60 15.06
C ILE A 350 3.20 -22.42 15.55
N HIS A 351 1.90 -22.63 15.59
CA HIS A 351 0.96 -21.76 16.29
C HIS A 351 1.13 -21.94 17.81
N GLY A 352 1.18 -20.81 18.54
CA GLY A 352 1.50 -20.81 19.97
C GLY A 352 0.63 -21.77 20.79
N PRO A 353 1.14 -22.30 21.93
CA PRO A 353 0.45 -23.27 22.78
C PRO A 353 -0.77 -22.68 23.50
N CYS A 354 -1.84 -22.44 22.73
CA CYS A 354 -3.04 -21.71 23.12
C CYS A 354 -3.81 -22.35 24.29
N GLU A 355 -3.66 -23.66 24.50
CA GLU A 355 -4.40 -24.36 25.56
C GLU A 355 -3.84 -24.10 26.95
N LYS A 356 -2.52 -23.97 27.09
CA LYS A 356 -1.84 -23.92 28.39
C LYS A 356 -1.60 -22.50 28.90
N ASP A 357 -1.48 -21.51 28.01
CA ASP A 357 -1.12 -20.13 28.34
C ASP A 357 -2.16 -19.14 27.77
N LYS A 358 -3.41 -19.23 28.26
CA LYS A 358 -4.59 -18.57 27.68
C LYS A 358 -4.52 -17.04 27.63
N ASP A 359 -3.71 -16.41 28.48
CA ASP A 359 -3.62 -14.95 28.61
C ASP A 359 -2.37 -14.35 27.92
N LYS A 360 -1.42 -15.18 27.46
CA LYS A 360 -0.15 -14.69 26.87
C LYS A 360 -0.21 -14.48 25.36
N PHE A 361 -1.17 -15.12 24.67
CA PHE A 361 -1.19 -15.10 23.21
C PHE A 361 -2.22 -14.12 22.64
N PRO A 362 -1.80 -13.20 21.75
CA PRO A 362 -2.68 -12.22 21.09
C PRO A 362 -3.84 -12.82 20.27
N CYS A 363 -3.79 -14.12 19.96
CA CYS A 363 -4.84 -14.82 19.23
C CYS A 363 -5.98 -15.31 20.13
N MET A 364 -5.86 -15.22 21.45
CA MET A 364 -6.87 -15.69 22.39
C MET A 364 -7.99 -14.65 22.52
N GLU A 365 -9.22 -15.08 22.21
CA GLU A 365 -10.42 -14.27 22.32
C GLU A 365 -11.45 -15.05 23.16
N LYS A 366 -11.93 -14.46 24.26
CA LYS A 366 -12.92 -15.09 25.16
C LYS A 366 -12.52 -16.52 25.60
N GLY A 367 -11.23 -16.73 25.91
CA GLY A 367 -10.69 -18.02 26.37
C GLY A 367 -10.55 -19.11 25.31
N ARG A 368 -10.77 -18.79 24.02
CA ARG A 368 -10.52 -19.70 22.89
C ARG A 368 -9.60 -19.03 21.87
N CYS A 369 -8.81 -19.83 21.16
CA CYS A 369 -8.02 -19.31 20.05
C CYS A 369 -8.95 -18.88 18.91
N SER A 370 -8.84 -17.63 18.47
CA SER A 370 -9.55 -17.07 17.30
C SER A 370 -9.24 -17.79 15.98
N LYS A 371 -8.13 -18.54 15.95
CA LYS A 371 -7.71 -19.40 14.83
C LYS A 371 -8.11 -20.87 15.01
N HIS A 372 -8.81 -21.19 16.10
CA HIS A 372 -9.26 -22.53 16.48
C HIS A 372 -8.12 -23.55 16.57
N PHE A 373 -7.02 -23.15 17.18
CA PHE A 373 -5.96 -24.07 17.59
C PHE A 373 -6.14 -24.51 19.04
N PRO A 374 -5.72 -25.73 19.38
CA PRO A 374 -5.19 -26.76 18.47
C PRO A 374 -6.28 -27.34 17.55
N LYS A 375 -5.86 -27.78 16.35
CA LYS A 375 -6.75 -28.43 15.38
C LYS A 375 -7.04 -29.87 15.77
N LYS A 376 -8.03 -30.50 15.14
CA LYS A 376 -8.26 -31.94 15.28
C LYS A 376 -7.23 -32.71 14.45
N PHE A 377 -6.89 -33.93 14.89
CA PHE A 377 -6.17 -34.86 14.03
C PHE A 377 -7.08 -35.32 12.89
N THR A 378 -6.48 -35.55 11.72
CA THR A 378 -7.19 -36.00 10.51
C THR A 378 -6.21 -36.77 9.65
N ASP A 379 -6.52 -38.03 9.33
CA ASP A 379 -5.58 -38.90 8.62
C ASP A 379 -5.42 -38.57 7.14
N ASP A 380 -6.41 -37.89 6.57
CA ASP A 380 -6.43 -37.44 5.19
C ASP A 380 -6.85 -35.99 5.06
N THR A 381 -6.48 -35.39 3.91
CA THR A 381 -6.97 -34.05 3.56
C THR A 381 -8.39 -34.17 3.03
N ILE A 382 -9.33 -33.47 3.66
CA ILE A 382 -10.76 -33.55 3.35
C ILE A 382 -11.23 -32.20 2.81
N LYS A 383 -11.91 -32.23 1.68
CA LYS A 383 -12.61 -31.06 1.13
C LYS A 383 -14.06 -31.09 1.61
N ASP A 384 -14.50 -30.03 2.28
CA ASP A 384 -15.90 -29.89 2.68
C ASP A 384 -16.79 -29.44 1.49
N PRO A 385 -18.13 -29.53 1.62
CA PRO A 385 -19.05 -29.12 0.56
C PRO A 385 -18.94 -27.65 0.17
N ASP A 386 -18.53 -26.80 1.12
CA ASP A 386 -18.30 -25.37 0.90
C ASP A 386 -16.99 -25.09 0.14
N GLY A 387 -16.13 -26.10 -0.03
CA GLY A 387 -14.88 -26.03 -0.77
C GLY A 387 -13.65 -25.70 0.08
N PHE A 388 -13.73 -25.77 1.41
CA PHE A 388 -12.58 -25.66 2.30
C PHE A 388 -11.86 -26.98 2.47
N TYR A 389 -10.55 -26.89 2.62
CA TYR A 389 -9.70 -28.04 2.90
C TYR A 389 -9.39 -28.08 4.39
N THR A 390 -9.71 -29.21 5.03
CA THR A 390 -9.10 -29.61 6.29
C THR A 390 -7.87 -30.43 5.94
N HIS A 391 -6.68 -29.86 6.16
CA HIS A 391 -5.42 -30.53 5.83
C HIS A 391 -5.15 -31.72 6.72
N ARG A 392 -4.52 -32.76 6.14
CA ARG A 392 -4.02 -33.93 6.85
C ARG A 392 -3.11 -33.54 8.01
N ARG A 393 -3.42 -34.10 9.18
CA ARG A 393 -2.74 -33.94 10.46
C ARG A 393 -2.80 -35.27 11.21
N ARG A 394 -1.93 -36.23 10.87
CA ARG A 394 -1.95 -37.56 11.51
C ARG A 394 -1.46 -37.48 12.94
N ASN A 395 -2.03 -38.33 13.80
CA ASN A 395 -1.45 -38.59 15.11
C ASN A 395 -0.33 -39.63 14.96
N ASN A 396 0.85 -39.18 14.55
CA ASN A 396 2.01 -40.03 14.28
C ASN A 396 2.99 -40.11 15.47
N GLY A 397 2.58 -39.65 16.66
CA GLY A 397 3.40 -39.64 17.87
C GLY A 397 4.56 -38.65 17.87
N ARG A 398 4.74 -37.83 16.81
CA ARG A 398 5.81 -36.83 16.74
C ARG A 398 5.45 -35.61 17.57
N THR A 399 6.37 -35.20 18.42
CA THR A 399 6.25 -34.00 19.25
C THR A 399 7.43 -33.06 19.06
N GLY A 400 7.28 -31.82 19.51
CA GLY A 400 8.35 -30.84 19.63
C GLY A 400 8.13 -29.97 20.86
N ILE A 401 9.15 -29.21 21.26
CA ILE A 401 9.06 -28.31 22.42
C ILE A 401 9.08 -26.87 21.91
N LYS A 402 8.09 -26.07 22.32
CA LYS A 402 8.05 -24.62 22.07
C LYS A 402 7.63 -23.88 23.33
N ASN A 403 8.47 -22.96 23.81
CA ASN A 403 8.28 -22.24 25.08
C ASN A 403 8.02 -23.21 26.26
N ASP A 404 8.88 -24.23 26.40
CA ASP A 404 8.79 -25.28 27.43
C ASP A 404 7.49 -26.11 27.41
N ILE A 405 6.71 -26.00 26.33
CA ILE A 405 5.46 -26.73 26.14
C ILE A 405 5.64 -27.73 25.00
N GLU A 406 5.35 -28.99 25.31
CA GLU A 406 5.24 -30.03 24.30
C GLU A 406 4.04 -29.75 23.37
N ILE A 407 4.30 -29.82 22.07
CA ILE A 407 3.36 -29.60 20.98
C ILE A 407 3.38 -30.78 20.01
N ASP A 408 2.29 -30.95 19.28
CA ASP A 408 2.15 -31.97 18.23
C ASP A 408 1.58 -31.34 16.93
N ASN A 409 1.23 -32.20 15.97
CA ASN A 409 0.70 -31.79 14.66
C ASN A 409 -0.57 -30.93 14.73
N ARG A 410 -1.28 -30.89 15.86
CA ARG A 410 -2.47 -30.05 16.02
C ARG A 410 -2.15 -28.55 16.07
N SER A 411 -0.90 -28.19 16.41
CA SER A 411 -0.42 -26.81 16.49
C SER A 411 0.33 -26.33 15.25
N VAL A 412 0.59 -27.21 14.28
CA VAL A 412 1.34 -26.89 13.07
C VAL A 412 0.49 -26.05 12.10
N VAL A 413 1.04 -24.97 11.58
CA VAL A 413 0.42 -24.11 10.58
C VAL A 413 0.69 -24.71 9.18
N PRO A 414 -0.30 -24.76 8.27
CA PRO A 414 -0.11 -25.30 6.92
C PRO A 414 1.02 -24.59 6.15
N HIS A 415 1.92 -25.34 5.57
CA HIS A 415 3.13 -24.82 4.92
C HIS A 415 3.57 -25.69 3.74
N ASN A 416 4.45 -25.15 2.90
CA ASN A 416 5.25 -25.95 1.97
C ASN A 416 6.66 -26.11 2.55
N LEU A 417 7.14 -27.34 2.66
CA LEU A 417 8.40 -27.67 3.34
C LEU A 417 9.60 -27.03 2.66
N ASP A 418 9.69 -27.15 1.33
CA ASP A 418 10.82 -26.61 0.56
C ASP A 418 10.92 -25.08 0.71
N LEU A 419 9.79 -24.37 0.67
CA LEU A 419 9.77 -22.93 0.83
C LEU A 419 10.22 -22.50 2.23
N ILE A 420 9.74 -23.13 3.31
CA ILE A 420 10.14 -22.73 4.66
C ILE A 420 11.61 -23.07 4.94
N VAL A 421 12.12 -24.17 4.39
CA VAL A 421 13.54 -24.55 4.53
C VAL A 421 14.42 -23.59 3.72
N LYS A 422 14.04 -23.25 2.48
CA LYS A 422 14.81 -22.32 1.63
C LYS A 422 14.83 -20.90 2.18
N TYR A 423 13.67 -20.39 2.60
CA TYR A 423 13.51 -18.99 3.01
C TYR A 423 13.70 -18.76 4.50
N GLN A 424 13.72 -19.81 5.33
CA GLN A 424 13.94 -19.73 6.78
C GLN A 424 13.04 -18.65 7.42
N CYS A 425 11.74 -18.68 7.12
CA CYS A 425 10.77 -17.74 7.66
C CYS A 425 9.37 -18.34 7.72
N HIS A 426 8.44 -17.64 8.37
CA HIS A 426 7.05 -18.07 8.43
C HIS A 426 6.37 -17.89 7.05
N ILE A 427 6.11 -19.01 6.37
CA ILE A 427 5.37 -19.07 5.10
C ILE A 427 4.17 -20.01 5.25
N ASN A 428 2.98 -19.44 5.40
CA ASN A 428 1.74 -20.20 5.43
C ASN A 428 1.21 -20.37 4.00
N VAL A 429 0.89 -21.61 3.60
CA VAL A 429 0.34 -21.94 2.29
C VAL A 429 -1.01 -22.62 2.48
N GLU A 430 -2.05 -22.08 1.84
CA GLU A 430 -3.43 -22.55 1.95
C GLU A 430 -4.05 -22.71 0.56
N VAL A 431 -4.94 -23.68 0.38
CA VAL A 431 -5.75 -23.77 -0.84
C VAL A 431 -6.84 -22.71 -0.81
N CYS A 432 -6.96 -21.94 -1.89
CA CYS A 432 -7.99 -20.92 -2.01
C CYS A 432 -9.36 -21.54 -2.29
N ASN A 433 -10.35 -21.11 -1.52
CA ASN A 433 -11.76 -21.27 -1.88
C ASN A 433 -12.25 -20.00 -2.60
N ARG A 434 -13.04 -20.18 -3.68
CA ARG A 434 -13.61 -19.11 -4.53
C ARG A 434 -14.27 -17.98 -3.72
N GLY A 435 -15.11 -18.31 -2.74
CA GLY A 435 -15.85 -17.32 -1.94
C GLY A 435 -14.95 -16.53 -0.98
N ARG A 436 -13.98 -17.20 -0.34
CA ARG A 436 -13.00 -16.53 0.54
C ARG A 436 -11.99 -15.72 -0.25
N ALA A 437 -11.58 -16.14 -1.44
CA ALA A 437 -10.62 -15.41 -2.25
C ALA A 437 -11.08 -13.97 -2.53
N VAL A 438 -12.35 -13.77 -2.91
CA VAL A 438 -12.93 -12.43 -3.14
C VAL A 438 -13.02 -11.64 -1.84
N LYS A 439 -13.48 -12.26 -0.74
CA LYS A 439 -13.52 -11.62 0.58
C LYS A 439 -12.13 -11.24 1.08
N TYR A 440 -11.11 -12.04 0.77
CA TYR A 440 -9.71 -11.81 1.13
C TYR A 440 -9.07 -10.74 0.26
N LEU A 441 -9.32 -10.74 -1.05
CA LEU A 441 -8.95 -9.66 -1.97
C LEU A 441 -9.53 -8.34 -1.47
N PHE A 442 -10.82 -8.32 -1.14
CA PHE A 442 -11.44 -7.15 -0.53
C PHE A 442 -10.77 -6.79 0.80
N LYS A 443 -10.60 -7.76 1.71
CA LYS A 443 -9.97 -7.51 3.01
C LYS A 443 -8.58 -6.91 2.88
N TYR A 444 -7.68 -7.41 2.04
CA TYR A 444 -6.27 -6.99 2.05
C TYR A 444 -5.92 -5.94 1.00
N ILE A 445 -6.68 -5.85 -0.10
CA ILE A 445 -6.51 -4.79 -1.11
C ILE A 445 -7.36 -3.56 -0.76
N HIS A 446 -8.48 -3.72 -0.03
CA HIS A 446 -9.35 -2.62 0.39
C HIS A 446 -9.21 -2.22 1.86
N LYS A 447 -8.51 -2.98 2.70
CA LYS A 447 -8.13 -2.48 4.03
C LYS A 447 -7.25 -1.26 3.84
N GLY A 448 -7.85 -0.10 4.10
CA GLY A 448 -7.14 1.16 4.20
C GLY A 448 -6.05 1.05 5.27
N LYS A 449 -5.13 2.02 5.29
CA LYS A 449 -4.11 2.08 6.34
C LYS A 449 -4.78 1.99 7.71
N ASP A 450 -4.12 1.32 8.67
CA ASP A 450 -4.63 1.23 10.04
C ASP A 450 -4.97 2.65 10.51
N ARG A 451 -6.27 2.92 10.66
CA ARG A 451 -6.77 4.19 11.20
C ARG A 451 -6.86 4.02 12.71
N ALA A 452 -6.39 5.00 13.47
CA ALA A 452 -6.87 5.15 14.83
C ALA A 452 -8.36 5.50 14.73
N THR A 453 -9.23 4.76 15.40
CA THR A 453 -10.64 5.12 15.52
C THR A 453 -10.72 6.38 16.38
N ILE A 454 -10.71 7.55 15.76
CA ILE A 454 -10.99 8.83 16.42
C ILE A 454 -12.13 9.44 15.64
N VAL A 455 -13.32 9.42 16.23
CA VAL A 455 -14.44 10.23 15.77
C VAL A 455 -14.23 11.61 16.37
N ILE A 456 -13.89 12.60 15.55
CA ILE A 456 -13.99 13.99 15.94
C ILE A 456 -15.43 14.40 15.63
N GLU A 457 -16.33 14.16 16.58
CA GLU A 457 -17.63 14.83 16.57
C GLU A 457 -17.38 16.31 16.82
N ARG A 458 -17.79 17.14 15.86
CA ARG A 458 -17.92 18.58 16.13
C ARG A 458 -19.14 18.72 17.02
N ASN A 459 -18.95 19.29 18.21
CA ASN A 459 -20.02 20.06 18.82
C ASN A 459 -20.15 21.34 17.99
N ASP A 460 -20.93 21.28 16.91
CA ASP A 460 -21.49 22.49 16.31
C ASP A 460 -22.61 22.97 17.26
N GLU A 461 -22.21 23.43 18.45
CA GLU A 461 -23.06 24.27 19.29
C GLU A 461 -22.91 25.70 18.78
N GLY A 462 -23.90 26.10 17.98
CA GLY A 462 -24.13 27.49 17.58
C GLY A 462 -23.66 27.80 16.17
N ASP A 463 -24.55 27.61 15.19
CA ASP A 463 -24.88 28.78 14.38
C ASP A 463 -26.36 28.78 14.04
N ASN A 464 -26.99 29.88 14.44
CA ASN A 464 -28.39 30.18 14.26
C ASN A 464 -28.67 30.42 12.78
N CYS A 465 -29.90 30.03 12.39
CA CYS A 465 -30.65 30.44 11.21
C CYS A 465 -30.00 31.44 10.24
N ASP A 466 -29.62 30.95 9.06
CA ASP A 466 -29.99 31.56 7.78
C ASP A 466 -29.93 30.51 6.66
N GLY A 467 -30.91 30.56 5.75
CA GLY A 467 -31.22 29.54 4.74
C GLY A 467 -30.24 29.43 3.57
N GLU A 468 -28.93 29.56 3.79
CA GLU A 468 -27.93 29.20 2.78
C GLU A 468 -27.55 27.73 2.92
N THR A 469 -27.78 26.96 1.86
CA THR A 469 -27.33 25.58 1.74
C THR A 469 -25.80 25.57 1.77
N SER A 470 -25.20 25.39 2.95
CA SER A 470 -23.75 25.32 3.11
C SER A 470 -23.23 24.13 2.28
N VAL A 471 -22.62 24.44 1.13
CA VAL A 471 -22.08 23.42 0.23
C VAL A 471 -20.93 22.72 0.96
N ARG A 472 -21.18 21.50 1.43
CA ARG A 472 -20.15 20.69 2.10
C ARG A 472 -19.00 20.40 1.13
N ILE A 473 -17.90 21.14 1.28
CA ILE A 473 -16.67 20.95 0.49
C ILE A 473 -16.09 19.59 0.90
N ILE A 474 -16.05 18.64 -0.05
CA ILE A 474 -15.34 17.37 0.15
C ILE A 474 -13.86 17.60 -0.16
N ASP A 475 -13.01 17.34 0.82
CA ASP A 475 -11.55 17.38 0.70
C ASP A 475 -10.95 16.00 0.93
N GLU A 476 -10.65 15.31 -0.17
CA GLU A 476 -10.06 13.95 -0.13
C GLU A 476 -8.65 13.94 0.44
N ILE A 477 -7.91 15.06 0.42
CA ILE A 477 -6.59 15.15 1.04
C ILE A 477 -6.74 15.15 2.56
N LYS A 478 -7.67 15.93 3.12
CA LYS A 478 -7.94 15.92 4.56
C LYS A 478 -8.41 14.55 5.04
N THR A 479 -9.42 13.97 4.38
CA THR A 479 -9.89 12.60 4.69
C THR A 479 -8.80 11.54 4.53
N TYR A 480 -7.83 11.77 3.64
CA TYR A 480 -6.69 10.88 3.48
C TYR A 480 -5.71 11.01 4.64
N LEU A 481 -5.49 12.20 5.20
CA LEU A 481 -4.58 12.43 6.31
C LEU A 481 -5.16 11.96 7.65
N ASP A 482 -6.48 11.96 7.80
CA ASP A 482 -7.16 11.66 9.06
C ASP A 482 -6.78 10.30 9.67
N CYS A 483 -6.17 10.39 10.86
CA CYS A 483 -5.89 9.32 11.82
C CYS A 483 -5.08 8.14 11.27
N ARG A 484 -4.18 8.39 10.31
CA ARG A 484 -3.33 7.34 9.73
C ARG A 484 -2.13 7.01 10.61
N TYR A 485 -1.96 5.72 10.86
CA TYR A 485 -0.75 5.14 11.42
C TYR A 485 0.29 4.89 10.32
N ILE A 486 1.52 5.32 10.52
CA ILE A 486 2.68 5.02 9.66
C ILE A 486 3.81 4.47 10.53
N SER A 487 4.23 3.24 10.27
CA SER A 487 5.39 2.63 10.92
C SER A 487 6.71 3.01 10.24
N ALA A 488 7.83 2.85 10.96
CA ALA A 488 9.16 3.03 10.41
C ALA A 488 9.48 2.08 9.23
N SER A 489 8.91 0.86 9.24
CA SER A 489 9.03 -0.09 8.13
C SER A 489 8.20 0.30 6.92
N GLU A 490 6.97 0.80 7.10
CA GLU A 490 6.22 1.38 5.97
C GLU A 490 6.98 2.58 5.41
N ALA A 491 7.47 3.47 6.27
CA ALA A 491 8.24 4.64 5.86
C ALA A 491 9.47 4.25 5.03
N SER A 492 10.27 3.29 5.51
CA SER A 492 11.44 2.76 4.80
C SER A 492 11.06 2.17 3.43
N TRP A 493 10.03 1.33 3.38
CA TRP A 493 9.52 0.72 2.15
C TRP A 493 9.13 1.78 1.10
N ARG A 494 8.46 2.86 1.56
CA ARG A 494 8.01 3.95 0.70
C ARG A 494 9.13 4.88 0.27
N ILE A 495 10.12 5.16 1.14
CA ILE A 495 11.32 5.94 0.79
C ILE A 495 12.08 5.24 -0.34
N PHE A 496 12.28 3.92 -0.25
CA PHE A 496 12.89 3.13 -1.31
C PHE A 496 12.02 2.97 -2.57
N SER A 497 10.76 3.45 -2.53
CA SER A 497 9.78 3.30 -3.62
C SER A 497 9.53 1.85 -4.01
N PHE A 498 9.53 0.95 -3.04
CA PHE A 498 9.11 -0.43 -3.26
C PHE A 498 7.60 -0.50 -3.47
N ASN A 499 7.17 -1.27 -4.46
CA ASN A 499 5.75 -1.46 -4.76
C ASN A 499 5.09 -2.24 -3.61
N THR A 500 3.98 -1.70 -3.09
CA THR A 500 3.18 -2.40 -2.07
C THR A 500 2.18 -3.38 -2.68
N GLN A 501 2.06 -3.40 -4.00
CA GLN A 501 1.16 -4.30 -4.72
C GLN A 501 1.82 -4.77 -6.01
N PHE A 502 1.50 -5.98 -6.42
CA PHE A 502 1.97 -6.60 -7.64
C PHE A 502 0.85 -7.36 -8.30
N ARG A 503 0.90 -7.42 -9.63
CA ARG A 503 -0.03 -8.16 -10.45
C ARG A 503 0.64 -8.60 -11.74
N GLU A 504 0.44 -9.86 -12.09
CA GLU A 504 0.81 -10.48 -13.35
C GLU A 504 -0.41 -11.30 -13.82
N PRO A 505 -0.95 -11.09 -15.04
CA PRO A 505 -0.51 -10.13 -16.04
C PRO A 505 -0.80 -8.66 -15.65
N ALA A 506 -0.18 -7.73 -16.36
CA ALA A 506 -0.53 -6.32 -16.23
C ALA A 506 -1.98 -6.06 -16.70
N VAL A 507 -2.62 -5.04 -16.11
CA VAL A 507 -4.01 -4.66 -16.43
C VAL A 507 -4.00 -3.29 -17.10
N GLU A 508 -4.44 -3.24 -18.35
CA GLU A 508 -4.66 -2.03 -19.13
C GLU A 508 -6.05 -1.48 -18.84
N ARG A 509 -6.13 -0.24 -18.36
CA ARG A 509 -7.40 0.40 -17.99
C ARG A 509 -7.95 1.13 -19.20
N LEU A 510 -9.17 0.77 -19.60
CA LEU A 510 -9.77 1.14 -20.88
C LEU A 510 -10.92 2.14 -20.65
N PRO A 511 -10.69 3.44 -20.86
CA PRO A 511 -11.75 4.44 -20.85
C PRO A 511 -12.67 4.25 -22.06
N PHE A 512 -13.93 4.63 -21.89
CA PHE A 512 -14.94 4.67 -22.95
C PHE A 512 -15.90 5.84 -22.68
N HIS A 513 -16.54 6.31 -23.74
CA HIS A 513 -17.44 7.46 -23.76
C HIS A 513 -18.51 7.24 -24.85
N LEU A 514 -19.61 7.99 -24.78
CA LEU A 514 -20.60 8.06 -25.85
C LEU A 514 -20.08 8.95 -27.00
N GLU A 515 -20.84 9.02 -28.08
CA GLU A 515 -20.55 9.94 -29.20
C GLU A 515 -20.53 11.39 -28.69
N ASP A 516 -19.53 12.15 -29.14
CA ASP A 516 -19.27 13.54 -28.74
C ASP A 516 -19.08 13.83 -27.25
N GLU A 517 -19.04 12.78 -26.41
CA GLU A 517 -18.66 12.85 -25.00
C GLU A 517 -17.17 12.56 -24.79
N GLN A 518 -16.32 12.81 -25.80
CA GLN A 518 -14.88 12.70 -25.61
C GLN A 518 -14.44 13.72 -24.58
N GLN A 519 -13.50 13.30 -23.77
CA GLN A 519 -13.02 14.13 -22.71
C GLN A 519 -12.01 15.15 -23.23
N VAL A 520 -12.26 16.41 -22.90
CA VAL A 520 -11.46 17.55 -23.32
C VAL A 520 -10.79 18.16 -22.09
N THR A 521 -9.46 18.32 -22.13
CA THR A 521 -8.72 19.06 -21.09
C THR A 521 -8.29 20.41 -21.63
N TYR A 522 -8.63 21.48 -20.91
CA TYR A 522 -8.26 22.86 -21.25
C TYR A 522 -7.82 23.63 -20.01
N ARG A 523 -7.01 24.67 -20.22
CA ARG A 523 -6.54 25.62 -19.20
C ARG A 523 -7.28 26.95 -19.32
N ASP A 524 -7.26 27.73 -18.25
CA ASP A 524 -7.79 29.10 -18.27
C ASP A 524 -6.97 29.94 -19.25
N GLY A 525 -7.58 30.30 -20.39
CA GLY A 525 -6.93 31.01 -21.49
C GLY A 525 -6.71 30.16 -22.75
N ASP A 526 -6.99 28.86 -22.72
CA ASP A 526 -6.97 28.03 -23.92
C ASP A 526 -8.11 28.43 -24.87
N ASN A 527 -7.83 28.52 -26.17
CA ASN A 527 -8.85 28.71 -27.20
C ASN A 527 -9.70 27.43 -27.34
N THR A 528 -11.02 27.57 -27.27
CA THR A 528 -11.95 26.43 -27.31
C THR A 528 -11.89 25.66 -28.63
N ALA A 529 -11.67 26.31 -29.77
CA ALA A 529 -11.54 25.65 -31.07
C ALA A 529 -10.24 24.82 -31.13
N GLU A 530 -9.11 25.40 -30.71
CA GLU A 530 -7.82 24.70 -30.69
C GLU A 530 -7.83 23.49 -29.75
N VAL A 531 -8.56 23.59 -28.63
CA VAL A 531 -8.74 22.53 -27.64
C VAL A 531 -9.50 21.33 -28.21
N LEU A 532 -10.52 21.58 -29.03
CA LEU A 532 -11.31 20.53 -29.69
C LEU A 532 -10.52 19.83 -30.80
N GLU A 533 -9.60 20.54 -31.45
CA GLU A 533 -8.72 20.00 -32.50
C GLU A 533 -7.51 19.21 -31.95
N ARG A 534 -7.29 19.20 -30.62
CA ARG A 534 -6.15 18.48 -30.02
C ARG A 534 -6.20 16.98 -30.36
N PRO A 535 -5.06 16.37 -30.77
CA PRO A 535 -4.98 14.93 -31.01
C PRO A 535 -5.44 14.06 -29.84
N SER A 536 -5.21 14.50 -28.59
CA SER A 536 -5.66 13.79 -27.38
C SER A 536 -7.18 13.76 -27.21
N THR A 537 -7.88 14.72 -27.81
CA THR A 537 -9.35 14.83 -27.80
C THR A 537 -9.97 13.93 -28.88
N THR A 538 -9.34 13.88 -30.05
CA THR A 538 -9.87 13.18 -31.23
C THR A 538 -9.39 11.73 -31.36
N LYS A 539 -8.31 11.33 -30.66
CA LYS A 539 -7.67 10.01 -30.78
C LYS A 539 -7.64 9.27 -29.45
N THR A 540 -8.80 8.97 -28.89
CA THR A 540 -8.91 8.17 -27.66
C THR A 540 -8.64 6.69 -27.92
N LYS A 541 -8.26 5.93 -26.88
CA LYS A 541 -8.13 4.46 -26.94
C LYS A 541 -9.35 3.78 -27.57
N PHE A 542 -10.54 4.30 -27.24
CA PHE A 542 -11.82 3.76 -27.68
C PHE A 542 -12.09 4.06 -29.16
N LEU A 543 -11.92 5.31 -29.59
CA LEU A 543 -12.09 5.69 -31.00
C LEU A 543 -11.08 4.97 -31.91
N ARG A 544 -9.82 4.84 -31.47
CA ARG A 544 -8.81 4.13 -32.25
C ARG A 544 -9.10 2.63 -32.38
N TRP A 545 -9.68 2.02 -31.36
CA TRP A 545 -10.15 0.63 -31.46
C TRP A 545 -11.27 0.52 -32.50
N MET A 546 -12.25 1.43 -32.53
CA MET A 546 -13.29 1.44 -33.56
C MET A 546 -12.74 1.65 -34.97
N GLU A 547 -11.80 2.59 -35.13
CA GLU A 547 -11.14 2.85 -36.43
C GLU A 547 -10.43 1.61 -36.96
N ILE A 548 -9.73 0.87 -36.09
CA ILE A 548 -9.04 -0.37 -36.47
C ILE A 548 -10.07 -1.43 -36.91
N ASN A 549 -11.16 -1.59 -36.16
CA ASN A 549 -12.25 -2.49 -36.55
C ASN A 549 -12.89 -2.12 -37.90
N LYS A 550 -12.89 -0.83 -38.26
CA LYS A 550 -13.41 -0.33 -39.55
C LYS A 550 -12.41 -0.51 -40.70
N LYS A 551 -11.12 -0.26 -40.46
CA LYS A 551 -10.07 -0.23 -41.50
C LYS A 551 -9.57 -1.62 -41.90
N PHE A 552 -9.52 -2.56 -40.97
CA PHE A 552 -9.01 -3.90 -41.21
C PHE A 552 -10.17 -4.88 -41.42
N SER A 553 -10.96 -4.68 -42.48
CA SER A 553 -12.05 -5.61 -42.84
C SER A 553 -11.55 -7.04 -43.07
N ASP A 554 -10.28 -7.19 -43.45
CA ASP A 554 -9.67 -8.45 -43.89
C ASP A 554 -8.57 -8.98 -42.94
N ASP A 555 -8.25 -8.29 -41.81
CA ASP A 555 -7.35 -8.81 -40.78
C ASP A 555 -8.17 -9.46 -39.64
N PRO A 556 -8.24 -10.80 -39.57
CA PRO A 556 -9.06 -11.49 -38.59
C PRO A 556 -8.68 -11.18 -37.13
N ASN A 557 -7.46 -10.67 -36.86
CA ASN A 557 -7.01 -10.45 -35.48
C ASN A 557 -7.63 -9.24 -34.77
N ALA A 558 -8.25 -8.30 -35.49
CA ALA A 558 -8.81 -7.08 -34.91
C ALA A 558 -10.29 -7.21 -34.53
N ARG A 559 -11.11 -7.80 -35.40
CA ARG A 559 -12.57 -7.91 -35.21
C ARG A 559 -13.01 -9.02 -34.25
N ASP A 560 -12.14 -10.00 -34.04
CA ASP A 560 -12.40 -11.13 -33.13
C ASP A 560 -12.24 -10.76 -31.65
N LEU A 561 -11.73 -9.55 -31.35
CA LEU A 561 -11.47 -9.10 -29.99
C LEU A 561 -12.44 -8.00 -29.57
N THR A 562 -13.14 -8.22 -28.46
CA THR A 562 -13.85 -7.14 -27.79
C THR A 562 -12.88 -6.07 -27.29
N TYR A 563 -13.39 -4.86 -26.97
CA TYR A 563 -12.52 -3.79 -26.48
C TYR A 563 -11.75 -4.21 -25.21
N ALA A 564 -12.38 -4.98 -24.31
CA ALA A 564 -11.74 -5.53 -23.11
C ALA A 564 -10.63 -6.56 -23.41
N GLU A 565 -10.75 -7.31 -24.50
CA GLU A 565 -9.77 -8.32 -24.91
C GLU A 565 -8.66 -7.73 -25.78
N PHE A 566 -8.88 -6.54 -26.36
CA PHE A 566 -7.96 -5.90 -27.28
C PHE A 566 -6.52 -5.79 -26.74
N PRO A 567 -6.27 -5.42 -25.47
CA PRO A 567 -4.92 -5.36 -24.91
C PRO A 567 -4.14 -6.68 -24.88
N THR A 568 -4.83 -7.82 -25.05
CA THR A 568 -4.18 -9.14 -25.11
C THR A 568 -3.37 -9.34 -26.39
N LYS A 569 -3.77 -8.70 -27.49
CA LYS A 569 -3.10 -8.77 -28.80
C LYS A 569 -2.57 -7.43 -29.29
N TRP A 570 -3.00 -6.33 -28.69
CA TRP A 570 -2.60 -4.97 -29.06
C TRP A 570 -2.01 -4.22 -27.86
N ARG A 571 -1.16 -3.23 -28.14
CA ARG A 571 -0.54 -2.34 -27.15
C ARG A 571 -0.84 -0.89 -27.54
N TRP A 572 -1.26 -0.10 -26.55
CA TRP A 572 -1.40 1.33 -26.70
C TRP A 572 -0.02 2.01 -26.66
N VAL A 573 0.26 2.87 -27.64
CA VAL A 573 1.45 3.71 -27.71
C VAL A 573 1.01 5.14 -27.44
N GLU A 574 1.33 5.64 -26.24
CA GLU A 574 0.87 6.94 -25.77
C GLU A 574 1.46 8.09 -26.61
N GLU A 575 2.70 7.93 -27.10
CA GLU A 575 3.39 8.95 -27.89
C GLU A 575 2.70 9.24 -29.23
N ASN A 576 2.12 8.21 -29.85
CA ASN A 576 1.48 8.28 -31.16
C ASN A 576 -0.06 8.27 -31.08
N LEU A 577 -0.62 8.01 -29.89
CA LEU A 577 -2.05 7.82 -29.66
C LEU A 577 -2.64 6.77 -30.62
N GLU A 578 -2.01 5.59 -30.65
CA GLU A 578 -2.39 4.49 -31.52
C GLU A 578 -2.24 3.11 -30.87
N TRP A 579 -2.97 2.14 -31.41
CA TRP A 579 -2.79 0.73 -31.06
C TRP A 579 -1.88 0.05 -32.07
N VAL A 580 -0.88 -0.66 -31.57
CA VAL A 580 0.04 -1.47 -32.38
C VAL A 580 -0.05 -2.95 -31.99
N PRO A 581 0.17 -3.90 -32.91
CA PRO A 581 0.20 -5.32 -32.57
C PRO A 581 1.24 -5.62 -31.48
N ARG A 582 0.81 -6.37 -30.48
CA ARG A 582 1.64 -6.74 -29.33
C ARG A 582 2.58 -7.88 -29.71
N LYS A 583 3.88 -7.61 -29.60
CA LYS A 583 4.93 -8.62 -29.87
C LYS A 583 5.29 -9.49 -28.67
N LYS A 584 5.20 -8.95 -27.44
CA LYS A 584 5.62 -9.63 -26.19
C LYS A 584 4.76 -9.18 -25.00
N GLY A 585 4.78 -10.02 -23.95
CA GLY A 585 4.11 -9.78 -22.67
C GLY A 585 2.62 -10.12 -22.67
N ARG A 586 2.06 -10.38 -21.48
CA ARG A 586 0.64 -10.63 -21.29
C ARG A 586 0.02 -9.42 -20.59
N VAL A 587 -1.05 -8.90 -21.18
CA VAL A 587 -1.82 -7.77 -20.64
C VAL A 587 -3.29 -8.06 -20.86
N ILE A 588 -4.11 -7.75 -19.86
CA ILE A 588 -5.56 -7.86 -19.95
C ILE A 588 -6.20 -6.48 -19.90
N GLY A 589 -7.31 -6.28 -20.60
CA GLY A 589 -8.06 -5.03 -20.54
C GLY A 589 -9.08 -5.03 -19.40
N ARG A 590 -9.26 -3.86 -18.78
CA ARG A 590 -10.33 -3.59 -17.84
C ARG A 590 -11.03 -2.30 -18.22
N ILE A 591 -12.29 -2.42 -18.65
CA ILE A 591 -13.15 -1.27 -18.90
C ILE A 591 -13.49 -0.59 -17.57
N TYR A 592 -13.52 0.74 -17.54
CA TYR A 592 -13.98 1.46 -16.36
C TYR A 592 -15.43 1.11 -16.01
N TYR A 593 -15.74 1.04 -14.71
CA TYR A 593 -17.09 0.77 -14.26
C TYR A 593 -18.03 1.96 -14.53
N ALA A 594 -19.19 1.68 -15.14
CA ALA A 594 -20.33 2.59 -15.18
C ALA A 594 -21.41 2.12 -14.19
N HIS A 595 -22.02 3.05 -13.47
CA HIS A 595 -23.07 2.71 -12.50
C HIS A 595 -24.42 2.53 -13.23
N PRO A 596 -25.33 1.66 -12.73
CA PRO A 596 -26.65 1.47 -13.33
C PRO A 596 -27.46 2.75 -13.55
N THR A 597 -27.26 3.77 -12.72
CA THR A 597 -27.94 5.07 -12.87
C THR A 597 -27.35 5.95 -13.98
N SER A 598 -26.24 5.56 -14.60
CA SER A 598 -25.61 6.29 -15.70
C SER A 598 -26.30 6.08 -17.06
N GLY A 599 -27.51 5.51 -17.07
CA GLY A 599 -28.37 5.39 -18.25
C GLY A 599 -27.70 4.70 -19.43
N GLU A 600 -27.63 5.38 -20.57
CA GLU A 600 -27.06 4.85 -21.81
C GLU A 600 -25.60 4.41 -21.65
N ARG A 601 -24.79 5.16 -20.89
CA ARG A 601 -23.39 4.80 -20.63
C ARG A 601 -23.26 3.46 -19.90
N TYR A 602 -24.22 3.14 -19.03
CA TYR A 602 -24.27 1.82 -18.38
C TYR A 602 -24.61 0.73 -19.40
N CYS A 603 -25.67 0.90 -20.18
CA CYS A 603 -26.04 -0.04 -21.24
C CYS A 603 -24.87 -0.28 -22.20
N TYR A 604 -24.17 0.77 -22.59
CA TYR A 604 -23.01 0.71 -23.48
C TYR A 604 -21.83 -0.04 -22.83
N SER A 605 -21.59 0.15 -21.53
CA SER A 605 -20.58 -0.61 -20.78
C SER A 605 -20.85 -2.13 -20.73
N LEU A 606 -22.11 -2.54 -20.92
CA LEU A 606 -22.51 -3.95 -20.96
C LEU A 606 -22.36 -4.57 -22.37
N LEU A 607 -22.42 -3.76 -23.42
CA LEU A 607 -22.35 -4.20 -24.83
C LEU A 607 -20.91 -4.30 -25.36
N VAL A 608 -19.99 -3.52 -24.78
CA VAL A 608 -18.59 -3.46 -25.20
C VAL A 608 -17.72 -4.66 -24.76
N PRO A 609 -17.97 -5.37 -23.63
CA PRO A 609 -17.36 -6.68 -23.33
C PRO A 609 -18.18 -7.87 -23.88
N PRO A 610 -17.61 -9.09 -23.98
CA PRO A 610 -18.38 -10.26 -24.41
C PRO A 610 -19.51 -10.51 -23.40
N THR A 611 -20.68 -10.82 -23.96
CA THR A 611 -21.96 -11.14 -23.32
C THR A 611 -21.86 -11.71 -21.90
N ILE A 612 -22.62 -11.06 -21.03
CA ILE A 612 -22.86 -11.38 -19.63
C ILE A 612 -23.35 -12.83 -19.47
N SER A 613 -22.64 -13.60 -18.65
CA SER A 613 -23.31 -14.63 -17.85
C SER A 613 -22.54 -14.88 -16.54
N TYR A 614 -23.28 -14.97 -15.44
CA TYR A 614 -22.94 -15.49 -14.10
C TYR A 614 -22.41 -14.62 -12.95
N CYS A 615 -21.89 -13.40 -13.11
CA CYS A 615 -21.40 -12.63 -11.92
C CYS A 615 -22.23 -11.38 -11.53
N HIS A 616 -23.27 -11.03 -12.30
CA HIS A 616 -24.17 -9.93 -11.94
C HIS A 616 -24.91 -10.17 -10.61
N TYR A 617 -25.19 -11.44 -10.27
CA TYR A 617 -25.75 -11.79 -8.97
C TYR A 617 -24.82 -11.41 -7.80
N TYR A 618 -23.49 -11.54 -7.94
CA TYR A 618 -22.55 -11.25 -6.86
C TYR A 618 -22.25 -9.75 -6.69
N CYS A 619 -22.22 -8.96 -7.76
CA CYS A 619 -22.10 -7.49 -7.63
C CYS A 619 -23.35 -6.87 -6.99
N ALA A 620 -24.56 -7.38 -7.30
CA ALA A 620 -25.79 -6.97 -6.64
C ALA A 620 -25.84 -7.39 -5.16
N SER A 621 -25.38 -8.61 -4.84
CA SER A 621 -25.29 -9.08 -3.44
C SER A 621 -24.25 -8.33 -2.61
N ILE A 622 -23.13 -7.89 -3.21
CA ILE A 622 -22.15 -7.03 -2.54
C ILE A 622 -22.69 -5.61 -2.33
N TYR A 623 -23.49 -5.10 -3.27
CA TYR A 623 -24.19 -3.81 -3.10
C TYR A 623 -25.24 -3.86 -1.98
N LEU A 624 -25.99 -4.97 -1.86
CA LEU A 624 -26.89 -5.21 -0.74
C LEU A 624 -26.15 -5.37 0.60
N LEU A 625 -24.94 -5.95 0.59
CA LEU A 625 -24.07 -6.01 1.77
C LEU A 625 -23.50 -4.63 2.15
N LEU A 626 -23.30 -3.73 1.19
CA LEU A 626 -22.87 -2.35 1.45
C LEU A 626 -24.00 -1.48 2.03
N CYS A 627 -25.27 -1.79 1.75
CA CYS A 627 -26.43 -1.08 2.29
C CYS A 627 -26.89 -1.58 3.68
N ASN A 628 -26.51 -2.79 4.10
CA ASN A 628 -26.97 -3.40 5.36
C ASN A 628 -25.94 -3.39 6.52
N ILE A 629 -24.89 -2.56 6.45
CA ILE A 629 -23.93 -2.34 7.57
C ILE A 629 -24.18 -0.97 8.22
N THR A 630 -25.45 -0.58 8.31
CA THR A 630 -25.92 0.44 9.26
C THR A 630 -27.11 -0.12 10.01
N VAL A 631 -26.81 -0.89 11.07
CA VAL A 631 -27.41 -0.79 12.41
C VAL A 631 -26.32 -1.16 13.42
#